data_AF-A0A3M9Z9V8-F1
#
_entry.id   AF-A0A3M9Z9V8-F1
#
_cell.length_a   1.000
_cell.length_b   1.000
_cell.length_c   1.000
_cell.angle_alpha   90.00
_cell.angle_beta   90.00
_cell.angle_gamma   90.00
#
_symmetry.space_group_name_H-M   'P 1'
#
loop_
_entity.id
_entity.type
_entity.pdbx_description
1 polymer ?
#
loop_
_entity_poly.entity_id
_entity_poly.type
_entity_poly.pdbx_seq_one_letter_code
_entity_poly.pdbx_strand_id
1 'polypeptide(L)' 'MSGLKERYLTDEHGTKVAVILSLEEYERLLEAWEELEAIQAYDAAKALEDEVVALEAAIAEIEQSRQSAP' A
#
# COMPACT_ATOMS: atom_id res chain seq x y z
N MET A 1 -0.51 -20.91 -14.47
CA MET A 1 -1.21 -19.96 -13.60
C MET A 1 -2.68 -20.36 -13.58
N SER A 2 -3.15 -20.88 -12.46
CA SER A 2 -4.59 -21.14 -12.30
C SER A 2 -5.30 -19.80 -12.30
N GLY A 3 -6.16 -19.55 -13.28
CA GLY A 3 -6.93 -18.31 -13.34
C GLY A 3 -7.77 -18.14 -12.08
N LEU A 4 -7.84 -16.90 -11.58
CA LEU A 4 -8.69 -16.51 -10.46
C LEU A 4 -10.12 -17.01 -10.72
N LYS A 5 -10.64 -17.84 -9.82
CA LYS A 5 -11.97 -18.45 -10.00
C LYS A 5 -13.02 -17.60 -9.28
N GLU A 6 -13.19 -16.39 -9.80
CA GLU A 6 -14.10 -15.41 -9.24
C GLU A 6 -15.56 -15.88 -9.36
N ARG A 7 -16.27 -15.84 -8.24
CA ARG A 7 -17.72 -16.04 -8.23
C ARG A 7 -18.37 -14.68 -7.99
N TYR A 8 -19.47 -14.41 -8.69
CA TYR A 8 -20.15 -13.12 -8.58
C TYR A 8 -21.50 -13.29 -7.90
N LEU A 9 -21.87 -12.32 -7.07
CA LEU A 9 -23.25 -12.10 -6.65
C LEU A 9 -23.90 -11.12 -7.64
N THR A 10 -25.06 -11.50 -8.17
CA THR A 10 -25.83 -10.66 -9.08
C THR A 10 -27.11 -10.15 -8.42
N ASP A 11 -27.51 -8.93 -8.75
CA ASP A 11 -28.82 -8.39 -8.38
C ASP A 11 -29.97 -9.00 -9.22
N GLU A 12 -31.19 -8.54 -8.97
CA GLU A 12 -32.40 -9.00 -9.69
C GLU A 12 -32.40 -8.66 -11.19
N HIS A 13 -31.58 -7.69 -11.61
CA HIS A 13 -31.39 -7.30 -13.00
C HIS A 13 -30.24 -8.05 -13.70
N GLY A 14 -29.54 -8.92 -12.97
CA GLY A 14 -28.37 -9.67 -13.46
C GLY A 14 -27.06 -8.87 -13.41
N THR A 15 -27.06 -7.70 -12.77
CA THR A 15 -25.84 -6.89 -12.59
C THR A 15 -24.97 -7.51 -11.51
N LYS A 16 -23.67 -7.69 -11.79
CA LYS A 16 -22.70 -8.16 -10.79
C LYS A 16 -22.45 -7.06 -9.76
N VAL A 17 -22.80 -7.31 -8.51
CA VAL A 17 -22.68 -6.33 -7.41
C VAL A 17 -21.58 -6.67 -6.41
N ALA A 18 -21.16 -7.94 -6.33
CA ALA A 18 -20.07 -8.37 -5.48
C ALA A 18 -19.28 -9.52 -6.09
N VAL A 19 -18.03 -9.66 -5.66
CA VAL A 19 -17.14 -10.79 -5.92
C VAL A 19 -16.97 -11.60 -4.64
N ILE A 20 -17.03 -12.92 -4.76
CA ILE A 20 -16.74 -13.87 -3.69
C ILE A 20 -15.42 -14.53 -4.06
N LEU A 21 -14.43 -14.31 -3.21
CA LEU A 21 -13.11 -14.91 -3.30
C LEU A 21 -12.92 -15.92 -2.17
N SER A 22 -12.04 -16.89 -2.39
CA SER A 22 -11.48 -17.63 -1.26
C SER A 22 -10.63 -16.70 -0.40
N LEU A 23 -10.45 -17.05 0.88
CA LEU A 23 -9.59 -16.29 1.78
C LEU A 23 -8.16 -16.19 1.23
N GLU A 24 -7.62 -17.29 0.70
CA GLU A 24 -6.29 -17.34 0.08
C GLU A 24 -6.15 -16.38 -1.11
N GLU A 25 -7.17 -16.27 -1.97
CA GLU A 25 -7.16 -15.31 -3.08
C GLU A 25 -7.24 -13.86 -2.59
N TYR A 26 -8.03 -13.61 -1.55
CA TYR A 26 -8.12 -12.28 -0.93
C TYR A 26 -6.80 -11.85 -0.29
N GLU A 27 -6.16 -12.74 0.48
CA GLU A 27 -4.86 -12.48 1.11
C GLU A 27 -3.77 -12.20 0.06
N ARG A 28 -3.73 -12.97 -1.03
CA ARG A 28 -2.82 -12.68 -2.16
C ARG A 28 -3.06 -11.32 -2.79
N LEU A 29 -4.32 -10.90 -2.91
CA LEU A 29 -4.66 -9.59 -3.45
C LEU A 29 -4.23 -8.47 -2.51
N LEU A 30 -4.38 -8.65 -1.19
CA LEU A 30 -3.85 -7.72 -0.20
C LEU A 30 -2.33 -7.60 -0.25
N GLU A 31 -1.61 -8.73 -0.30
CA GLU A 31 -0.15 -8.74 -0.38
C GLU A 31 0.36 -7.99 -1.63
N ALA A 32 -0.26 -8.24 -2.79
CA ALA A 32 0.07 -7.53 -4.02
C ALA A 32 -0.28 -6.03 -3.96
N TRP A 33 -1.33 -5.67 -3.20
CA TRP A 33 -1.70 -4.27 -2.99
C TRP A 33 -0.66 -3.54 -2.13
N GLU A 34 -0.21 -4.16 -1.03
CA GLU A 34 0.85 -3.60 -0.17
C GLU A 34 2.16 -3.37 -0.95
N GLU A 35 2.54 -4.31 -1.83
CA GLU A 35 3.70 -4.13 -2.71
C GLU A 35 3.53 -2.92 -3.63
N LEU A 36 2.33 -2.72 -4.19
CA LEU A 36 2.04 -1.59 -5.07
C LEU A 36 2.06 -0.25 -4.29
N GLU A 37 1.55 -0.22 -3.07
CA GLU A 37 1.63 0.96 -2.20
C GLU A 37 3.08 1.32 -1.88
N ALA A 38 3.95 0.33 -1.63
CA ALA A 38 5.37 0.57 -1.42
C ALA A 38 6.05 1.19 -2.65
N ILE A 39 5.70 0.73 -3.86
CA ILE A 39 6.19 1.31 -5.11
C ILE A 39 5.73 2.76 -5.26
N GLN A 40 4.45 3.05 -5.01
CA GLN A 40 3.92 4.41 -5.08
C GLN A 40 4.59 5.35 -4.07
N ALA A 41 4.82 4.88 -2.85
CA ALA A 41 5.51 5.64 -1.81
C ALA A 41 6.97 5.93 -2.20
N TYR A 42 7.66 4.96 -2.81
CA TYR A 42 9.00 5.16 -3.35
C TYR A 42 9.02 6.20 -4.46
N ASP A 43 8.11 6.11 -5.44
CA ASP A 43 8.04 7.07 -6.53
C ASP A 43 7.74 8.48 -6.03
N ALA A 44 6.82 8.61 -5.06
CA ALA A 44 6.53 9.89 -4.41
C ALA A 44 7.77 10.45 -3.69
N ALA A 45 8.47 9.63 -2.90
CA ALA A 45 9.70 10.01 -2.21
C ALA A 45 10.83 10.38 -3.18
N LYS A 46 10.90 9.75 -4.36
CA LYS A 46 11.88 10.09 -5.40
C LYS A 46 11.52 11.34 -6.20
N ALA A 47 10.24 11.65 -6.36
CA ALA A 47 9.77 12.86 -7.02
C ALA A 47 10.00 14.11 -6.14
N LEU A 48 10.02 13.94 -4.83
CA LEU A 48 10.53 14.94 -3.90
C LEU A 48 12.06 15.02 -4.09
N GLU A 49 12.55 16.18 -4.54
CA GLU A 49 13.99 16.49 -4.53
C GLU A 49 14.44 16.76 -3.08
N ASP A 50 14.33 15.74 -2.24
CA ASP A 50 14.57 15.85 -0.80
C ASP A 50 16.06 16.03 -0.48
N GLU A 51 16.34 16.66 0.65
CA GLU A 51 17.70 16.97 1.06
C GLU A 51 18.47 15.68 1.41
N VAL A 52 19.60 15.47 0.74
CA VAL A 52 20.48 14.34 1.03
C VAL A 52 21.44 14.73 2.15
N VAL A 53 21.10 14.35 3.38
CA VAL A 53 21.95 14.53 4.57
C VAL A 53 22.55 13.19 5.04
N ALA A 54 23.61 13.25 5.83
CA ALA A 54 24.17 12.06 6.48
C ALA A 54 23.19 11.49 7.52
N LEU A 55 23.17 10.16 7.70
CA LEU A 55 22.25 9.47 8.61
C LEU A 55 22.33 10.01 10.04
N GLU A 56 23.55 10.28 10.53
CA GLU A 56 23.77 10.81 11.88
C GLU A 56 23.15 12.21 12.04
N ALA A 57 23.21 13.05 11.00
CA ALA A 57 22.61 14.37 11.01
C ALA A 57 21.08 14.29 10.99
N ALA A 58 20.51 13.44 10.14
CA ALA A 58 19.06 13.20 10.09
C ALA A 58 18.51 12.70 11.43
N ILE A 59 19.19 11.75 12.07
CA ILE A 59 18.77 11.23 13.39
C ILE A 59 18.80 12.35 14.44
N ALA A 60 19.85 13.17 14.45
CA ALA A 60 19.97 14.28 15.40
C ALA A 60 18.82 15.30 15.25
N GLU A 61 18.43 15.63 14.01
CA GLU A 61 17.32 16.54 13.73
C GLU A 61 15.95 15.99 14.16
N ILE A 62 15.71 14.70 13.89
CA ILE A 62 14.46 14.02 14.31
C ILE A 62 14.34 13.99 15.84
N GLU A 63 15.42 13.64 16.54
CA GLU A 63 15.41 13.59 18.01
C GLU A 63 15.25 14.97 18.65
N GLN A 64 15.86 16.01 18.07
CA GLN A 64 15.62 17.39 18.50
C GLN A 64 14.15 17.77 18.34
N SER A 65 13.56 17.47 17.18
CA SER A 65 12.14 17.76 16.89
C SER A 65 11.19 17.09 17.90
N ARG A 66 11.47 15.83 18.28
CA ARG A 66 10.69 15.07 19.29
C ARG A 66 10.77 15.65 20.68
N GLN A 67 11.94 16.19 21.08
CA GLN A 67 12.14 16.80 22.40
C GLN A 67 11.50 18.19 22.52
N SER A 68 11.33 18.89 21.39
CA SER A 68 10.70 20.21 21.33
C SER A 68 9.18 20.18 21.09
N ALA A 69 8.57 19.01 20.87
CA ALA A 69 7.13 18.86 20.75
C ALA A 69 6.47 18.87 22.15
N PRO A 70 5.46 19.72 22.40
CA PRO A 70 4.76 19.81 23.70
C PRO A 70 3.91 18.58 24.02
#